data_AF-A0A4V3C7R0-F1
#
_entry.id   AF-A0A4V3C7R0-F1
#
_cell.length_a   1.000
_cell.length_b   1.000
_cell.length_c   1.000
_cell.angle_alpha   90.00
_cell.angle_beta   90.00
_cell.angle_gamma   90.00
#
_symmetry.space_group_name_H-M   'P 1'
#
loop_
_entity.id
_entity.type
_entity.pdbx_description
1 polymer ?
#
loop_
_entity_poly.entity_id
_entity_poly.type
_entity_poly.pdbx_seq_one_letter_code
_entity_poly.pdbx_strand_id
1 'polypeptide(L)'
;MSDYDFEALQRRWRPVWESLGLFAAGASDGPRRSVVDMFAYPSGDLHMGHAEAYALGDAVARYWVQQGYDVLHPVGWDSFGLPAENAAIRRGIHPADWTYANIETQAESFRRYAISVDWRTRLHTSDPSYYRWTQWLFLRFLGRGLAVRRLAAVNWCPADRTVLANEQVIAGRCERCGSVVSRRELTQWFLTITTYAQQLLDDMGELEGHWPASVLTMQRNWIGGLRDWLVSRQRFWGCPIPVVHCPACGVVPVPDDQLPVELPDLRGDQLAPGDVSPLAAARDWVEVDCPRCGGAAERDTDTMDTFVDSSWYFLRYCSPAYGEGPFDPEAVRRWMPVDLYVGGSEHAVLHLLYVRFFTKVLRDLGLIGFGEPFRRLMTQGQVILDGAAMSKSKGNMVDLGEQLDTYGVDAVRLTMVFAGPPEEDIDWADVSPAGSVRFLGRALRLASDVAATPAAGPGDVGLRRTTHRLLRAITGLMEERRLNVAVARAMELAGAARRAIDSGLADDPATRAAVEALAVVLSLFTPYTAEEMWARLGHPPGVARAGWPEIDPELAAERTVICALQVNGKLRDRLEVPAGISADDLTALALASPAAAGLAVTRVVVRPPRLVNLVVSNP
;
A
#
# COMPACT_ATOMS: atom_id res chain seq x y z
N MET A 1 -12.21 -32.20 14.29
CA MET A 1 -12.82 -30.98 13.73
C MET A 1 -11.99 -29.81 14.21
N SER A 2 -11.63 -28.88 13.33
CA SER A 2 -10.85 -27.71 13.72
C SER A 2 -11.72 -26.79 14.58
N ASP A 3 -11.31 -26.45 15.81
CA ASP A 3 -11.97 -25.43 16.66
C ASP A 3 -11.90 -23.99 16.09
N TYR A 4 -11.39 -23.85 14.87
CA TYR A 4 -11.22 -22.56 14.20
C TYR A 4 -12.36 -22.34 13.21
N ASP A 5 -13.43 -21.70 13.71
CA ASP A 5 -14.58 -21.24 12.93
C ASP A 5 -14.39 -19.75 12.58
N PHE A 6 -13.76 -19.48 11.43
CA PHE A 6 -13.47 -18.10 11.01
C PHE A 6 -14.75 -17.31 10.70
N GLU A 7 -15.84 -17.97 10.29
CA GLU A 7 -17.11 -17.28 10.02
C GLU A 7 -17.70 -16.73 11.32
N ALA A 8 -17.65 -17.50 12.40
CA ALA A 8 -18.07 -17.04 13.73
C ALA A 8 -17.21 -15.88 14.23
N LEU A 9 -15.88 -15.94 14.06
CA LEU A 9 -14.98 -14.84 14.44
C LEU A 9 -15.31 -13.57 13.65
N GLN A 10 -15.45 -13.69 12.33
CA GLN A 10 -15.76 -12.55 11.46
C GLN A 10 -17.12 -11.92 11.77
N ARG A 11 -18.15 -12.75 12.01
CA ARG A 11 -19.49 -12.28 12.38
C ARG A 11 -19.50 -11.59 13.74
N ARG A 12 -18.68 -12.05 14.69
CA ARG A 12 -18.58 -11.47 16.04
C ARG A 12 -17.87 -10.12 16.05
N TRP A 13 -16.70 -10.02 15.41
CA TRP A 13 -15.78 -8.90 15.67
C TRP A 13 -15.98 -7.67 14.78
N ARG A 14 -16.47 -7.82 13.54
CA ARG A 14 -16.75 -6.67 12.66
C ARG A 14 -17.64 -5.60 13.30
N PRO A 15 -18.86 -5.93 13.81
CA PRO A 15 -19.73 -4.90 14.39
C PRO A 15 -19.13 -4.27 15.66
N VAL A 16 -18.29 -5.00 16.39
CA VAL A 16 -17.59 -4.47 17.57
C VAL A 16 -16.58 -3.41 17.14
N TRP A 17 -15.70 -3.69 16.17
CA TRP A 17 -14.72 -2.72 15.70
C TRP A 17 -15.35 -1.48 15.07
N GLU A 18 -16.46 -1.65 14.33
CA GLU A 18 -17.23 -0.52 13.79
C GLU A 18 -17.74 0.41 14.90
N SER A 19 -18.27 -0.16 15.99
CA SER A 19 -18.75 0.62 17.14
C SER A 19 -17.62 1.35 17.90
N LEU A 20 -16.42 0.76 17.91
CA LEU A 20 -15.27 1.30 18.64
C LEU A 20 -14.55 2.40 17.85
N GLY A 21 -14.69 2.47 16.53
CA GLY A 21 -14.02 3.47 15.70
C GLY A 21 -12.49 3.47 15.86
N LEU A 22 -11.90 2.27 16.00
CA LEU A 22 -10.51 2.08 16.45
C LEU A 22 -9.45 2.79 15.60
N PHE A 23 -9.74 3.21 14.38
CA PHE A 23 -8.75 3.72 13.42
C PHE A 23 -9.03 5.15 12.95
N ALA A 24 -9.87 5.89 13.68
CA ALA A 24 -10.06 7.31 13.46
C ALA A 24 -8.73 8.07 13.65
N ALA A 25 -8.29 8.81 12.62
CA ALA A 25 -7.14 9.70 12.70
C ALA A 25 -7.44 10.92 13.58
N GLY A 26 -6.44 11.46 14.28
CA GLY A 26 -6.62 12.55 15.24
C GLY A 26 -7.14 12.11 16.60
N ALA A 27 -7.25 10.80 16.85
CA ALA A 27 -7.74 10.24 18.11
C ALA A 27 -6.63 10.02 19.16
N SER A 28 -5.35 10.21 18.79
CA SER A 28 -4.19 10.07 19.67
C SER A 28 -3.42 11.39 19.77
N ASP A 29 -2.86 11.66 20.96
CA ASP A 29 -1.93 12.78 21.20
C ASP A 29 -0.47 12.41 20.83
N GLY A 30 -0.23 11.19 20.36
CA GLY A 30 1.07 10.72 19.93
C GLY A 30 1.59 11.41 18.66
N PRO A 31 2.87 11.18 18.31
CA PRO A 31 3.43 11.67 17.06
C PRO A 31 2.63 11.15 15.86
N ARG A 32 2.53 11.97 14.80
CA ARG A 32 1.76 11.60 13.61
C ARG A 32 2.50 10.60 12.72
N ARG A 33 1.74 9.75 12.03
CA ARG A 33 2.17 8.95 10.87
C ARG A 33 1.09 8.91 9.82
N SER A 34 1.46 8.81 8.55
CA SER A 34 0.52 8.54 7.45
C SER A 34 0.94 7.32 6.63
N VAL A 35 -0.01 6.39 6.46
CA VAL A 35 0.09 5.26 5.51
C VAL A 35 -0.96 5.50 4.45
N VAL A 36 -0.56 5.55 3.18
CA VAL A 36 -1.51 5.68 2.07
C VAL A 36 -1.30 4.52 1.11
N ASP A 37 -2.33 3.71 0.94
CA ASP A 37 -2.38 2.72 -0.13
C ASP A 37 -2.83 3.39 -1.43
N MET A 38 -2.31 2.91 -2.55
CA MET A 38 -2.86 3.25 -3.86
C MET A 38 -4.31 2.78 -3.93
N PHE A 39 -5.22 3.74 -4.02
CA PHE A 39 -6.66 3.46 -4.01
C PHE A 39 -7.12 2.63 -5.22
N ALA A 40 -8.19 1.87 -5.05
CA ALA A 40 -8.68 0.96 -6.09
C ALA A 40 -9.49 1.68 -7.18
N TYR A 41 -9.40 1.18 -8.41
CA TYR A 41 -10.37 1.49 -9.45
C TYR A 41 -11.67 0.68 -9.21
N PRO A 42 -12.86 1.30 -9.14
CA PRO A 42 -14.13 0.60 -8.95
C PRO A 42 -14.65 0.00 -10.27
N SER A 43 -13.85 -0.87 -10.88
CA SER A 43 -14.14 -1.53 -12.17
C SER A 43 -14.61 -2.99 -12.02
N GLY A 44 -14.74 -3.46 -10.78
CA GLY A 44 -15.16 -4.78 -10.33
C GLY A 44 -14.95 -4.90 -8.81
N ASP A 45 -15.04 -6.09 -8.24
CA ASP A 45 -14.68 -6.31 -6.82
C ASP A 45 -13.14 -6.42 -6.65
N LEU A 46 -12.68 -6.50 -5.40
CA LEU A 46 -11.28 -6.71 -5.04
C LEU A 46 -10.75 -8.04 -5.59
N HIS A 47 -9.44 -8.09 -5.83
CA HIS A 47 -8.74 -9.27 -6.34
C HIS A 47 -7.49 -9.53 -5.50
N MET A 48 -6.80 -10.64 -5.75
CA MET A 48 -5.66 -11.07 -4.93
C MET A 48 -4.56 -10.00 -4.78
N GLY A 49 -4.22 -9.27 -5.85
CA GLY A 49 -3.26 -8.15 -5.76
C GLY A 49 -3.72 -6.98 -4.87
N HIS A 50 -5.04 -6.70 -4.80
CA HIS A 50 -5.56 -5.73 -3.84
C HIS A 50 -5.37 -6.27 -2.41
N ALA A 51 -5.80 -7.50 -2.16
CA ALA A 51 -5.70 -8.14 -0.85
C ALA A 51 -4.27 -8.10 -0.30
N GLU A 52 -3.26 -8.40 -1.13
CA GLU A 52 -1.85 -8.28 -0.75
C GLU A 52 -1.48 -6.83 -0.39
N ALA A 53 -1.66 -5.88 -1.31
CA ALA A 53 -1.26 -4.49 -1.13
C ALA A 53 -1.83 -3.88 0.15
N TYR A 54 -3.14 -4.05 0.36
CA TYR A 54 -3.82 -3.53 1.54
C TYR A 54 -3.43 -4.27 2.83
N ALA A 55 -3.10 -5.56 2.79
CA ALA A 55 -2.60 -6.27 3.97
C ALA A 55 -1.21 -5.76 4.40
N LEU A 56 -0.35 -5.40 3.44
CA LEU A 56 0.98 -4.85 3.72
C LEU A 56 0.89 -3.47 4.39
N GLY A 57 0.10 -2.55 3.82
CA GLY A 57 -0.14 -1.23 4.40
C GLY A 57 -0.79 -1.31 5.78
N ASP A 58 -1.81 -2.15 5.91
CA ASP A 58 -2.55 -2.37 7.16
C ASP A 58 -1.67 -2.90 8.29
N ALA A 59 -0.75 -3.83 8.01
CA ALA A 59 0.17 -4.36 9.02
C ALA A 59 1.07 -3.26 9.61
N VAL A 60 1.54 -2.32 8.78
CA VAL A 60 2.35 -1.19 9.24
C VAL A 60 1.50 -0.15 9.97
N ALA A 61 0.29 0.16 9.48
CA ALA A 61 -0.62 1.09 10.12
C ALA A 61 -0.98 0.63 11.55
N ARG A 62 -1.39 -0.64 11.71
CA ARG A 62 -1.69 -1.25 13.01
C ARG A 62 -0.49 -1.23 13.95
N TYR A 63 0.71 -1.50 13.41
CA TYR A 63 1.94 -1.46 14.19
C TYR A 63 2.20 -0.04 14.73
N TRP A 64 2.07 0.99 13.90
CA TRP A 64 2.21 2.37 14.36
C TRP A 64 1.14 2.79 15.36
N VAL A 65 -0.11 2.33 15.22
CA VAL A 65 -1.15 2.54 16.24
C VAL A 65 -0.72 1.91 17.58
N GLN A 66 -0.20 0.68 17.58
CA GLN A 66 0.27 0.01 18.79
C GLN A 66 1.53 0.66 19.39
N GLN A 67 2.38 1.27 18.56
CA GLN A 67 3.50 2.09 19.02
C GLN A 67 3.06 3.45 19.60
N GLY A 68 1.76 3.76 19.59
CA GLY A 68 1.20 4.98 20.15
C GLY A 68 1.17 6.18 19.19
N TYR A 69 1.49 5.99 17.91
CA TYR A 69 1.37 7.06 16.92
C TYR A 69 -0.11 7.41 16.65
N ASP A 70 -0.36 8.66 16.30
CA ASP A 70 -1.61 9.06 15.65
C ASP A 70 -1.49 8.77 14.15
N VAL A 71 -2.30 7.84 13.63
CA VAL A 71 -2.12 7.31 12.28
C VAL A 71 -3.27 7.76 11.36
N LEU A 72 -2.93 8.41 10.25
CA LEU A 72 -3.83 8.59 9.11
C LEU A 72 -3.61 7.42 8.14
N HIS A 73 -4.57 6.51 8.08
CA HIS A 73 -4.67 5.47 7.07
C HIS A 73 -5.99 5.63 6.32
N PRO A 74 -6.02 6.30 5.17
CA PRO A 74 -7.26 6.69 4.53
C PRO A 74 -7.77 5.66 3.51
N VAL A 75 -9.01 5.84 3.04
CA VAL A 75 -9.63 5.00 2.01
C VAL A 75 -10.41 5.85 0.99
N GLY A 76 -10.34 5.47 -0.28
CA GLY A 76 -11.02 6.15 -1.38
C GLY A 76 -11.01 5.32 -2.65
N TRP A 77 -11.55 5.88 -3.74
CA TRP A 77 -11.64 5.21 -5.03
C TRP A 77 -11.31 6.16 -6.18
N ASP A 78 -10.54 5.67 -7.14
CA ASP A 78 -10.31 6.36 -8.42
C ASP A 78 -11.47 6.06 -9.36
N SER A 79 -12.55 6.82 -9.23
CA SER A 79 -13.87 6.49 -9.76
C SER A 79 -14.20 7.14 -11.11
N PHE A 80 -13.33 7.96 -11.67
CA PHE A 80 -13.40 8.43 -13.05
C PHE A 80 -12.55 7.58 -14.02
N GLY A 81 -12.69 7.86 -15.32
CA GLY A 81 -11.81 7.36 -16.37
C GLY A 81 -12.24 6.07 -17.06
N LEU A 82 -11.39 5.64 -18.01
CA LEU A 82 -11.66 4.50 -18.89
C LEU A 82 -11.94 3.17 -18.16
N PRO A 83 -11.31 2.80 -17.03
CA PRO A 83 -11.56 1.51 -16.40
C PRO A 83 -13.03 1.30 -16.03
N ALA A 84 -13.63 2.28 -15.35
CA ALA A 84 -15.04 2.24 -14.95
C ALA A 84 -15.97 2.36 -16.17
N GLU A 85 -15.69 3.31 -17.06
CA GLU A 85 -16.53 3.58 -18.24
C GLU A 85 -16.58 2.39 -19.21
N ASN A 86 -15.42 1.82 -19.57
CA ASN A 86 -15.36 0.67 -20.46
C ASN A 86 -16.07 -0.56 -19.87
N ALA A 87 -16.02 -0.73 -18.55
CA ALA A 87 -16.71 -1.81 -17.86
C ALA A 87 -18.23 -1.62 -17.85
N ALA A 88 -18.70 -0.37 -17.71
CA ALA A 88 -20.12 -0.01 -17.77
C ALA A 88 -20.69 -0.16 -19.19
N ILE A 89 -19.98 0.34 -20.21
CA ILE A 89 -20.39 0.25 -21.63
C ILE A 89 -20.58 -1.20 -22.06
N ARG A 90 -19.65 -2.11 -21.72
CA ARG A 90 -19.76 -3.55 -22.05
C ARG A 90 -21.01 -4.23 -21.49
N ARG A 91 -21.64 -3.62 -20.47
CA ARG A 91 -22.81 -4.16 -19.77
C ARG A 91 -24.09 -3.39 -20.08
N GLY A 92 -24.02 -2.32 -20.85
CA GLY A 92 -25.17 -1.44 -21.12
C GLY A 92 -25.68 -0.72 -19.86
N ILE A 93 -24.79 -0.41 -18.91
CA ILE A 93 -25.12 0.28 -17.64
C ILE A 93 -24.51 1.69 -17.69
N HIS A 94 -25.17 2.67 -17.05
CA HIS A 94 -24.61 4.01 -16.91
C HIS A 94 -23.31 3.97 -16.08
N PRO A 95 -22.21 4.65 -16.49
CA PRO A 95 -20.94 4.65 -15.76
C PRO A 95 -21.06 5.02 -14.29
N ALA A 96 -21.91 5.99 -13.92
CA ALA A 96 -22.18 6.33 -12.52
C ALA A 96 -22.74 5.12 -11.75
N ASP A 97 -23.83 4.51 -12.23
CA ASP A 97 -24.49 3.39 -11.54
C ASP A 97 -23.52 2.21 -11.36
N TRP A 98 -22.75 1.88 -12.39
CA TRP A 98 -21.71 0.84 -12.32
C TRP A 98 -20.63 1.16 -11.30
N THR A 99 -20.14 2.41 -11.32
CA THR A 99 -19.08 2.90 -10.43
C THR A 99 -19.51 2.84 -8.97
N TYR A 100 -20.67 3.42 -8.63
CA TYR A 100 -21.15 3.46 -7.25
C TYR A 100 -21.55 2.07 -6.72
N ALA A 101 -22.11 1.20 -7.57
CA ALA A 101 -22.36 -0.19 -7.20
C ALA A 101 -21.05 -0.90 -6.81
N ASN A 102 -19.99 -0.77 -7.62
CA ASN A 102 -18.69 -1.37 -7.31
C ASN A 102 -18.02 -0.73 -6.09
N ILE A 103 -18.19 0.58 -5.88
CA ILE A 103 -17.69 1.26 -4.67
C ILE A 103 -18.31 0.62 -3.42
N GLU A 104 -19.63 0.40 -3.40
CA GLU A 104 -20.27 -0.24 -2.25
C GLU A 104 -19.84 -1.70 -2.07
N THR A 105 -19.73 -2.46 -3.17
CA THR A 105 -19.18 -3.82 -3.13
C THR A 105 -17.76 -3.84 -2.55
N GLN A 106 -16.86 -3.00 -3.07
CA GLN A 106 -15.48 -2.93 -2.59
C GLN A 106 -15.41 -2.41 -1.15
N ALA A 107 -16.27 -1.44 -0.76
CA ALA A 107 -16.33 -0.96 0.62
C ALA A 107 -16.69 -2.08 1.59
N GLU A 108 -17.68 -2.92 1.25
CA GLU A 108 -18.02 -4.10 2.04
C GLU A 108 -16.89 -5.13 2.04
N SER A 109 -16.25 -5.38 0.88
CA SER A 109 -15.09 -6.27 0.78
C SER A 109 -13.93 -5.78 1.66
N PHE A 110 -13.66 -4.48 1.72
CA PHE A 110 -12.66 -3.89 2.63
C PHE A 110 -13.03 -4.04 4.10
N ARG A 111 -14.29 -3.80 4.48
CA ARG A 111 -14.78 -4.05 5.85
C ARG A 111 -14.64 -5.51 6.23
N ARG A 112 -15.03 -6.43 5.33
CA ARG A 112 -14.83 -7.87 5.49
C ARG A 112 -13.35 -8.20 5.67
N TYR A 113 -12.48 -7.63 4.84
CA TYR A 113 -11.02 -7.85 4.86
C TYR A 113 -10.32 -7.21 6.08
N ALA A 114 -11.06 -6.43 6.88
CA ALA A 114 -10.65 -5.84 8.14
C ALA A 114 -9.39 -4.95 8.05
N ILE A 115 -9.33 -4.08 7.04
CA ILE A 115 -8.29 -3.05 6.96
C ILE A 115 -8.53 -1.94 8.01
N SER A 116 -7.45 -1.38 8.56
CA SER A 116 -7.45 -0.39 9.64
C SER A 116 -7.51 1.05 9.15
N VAL A 117 -8.51 1.34 8.31
CA VAL A 117 -8.67 2.67 7.70
C VAL A 117 -9.62 3.59 8.48
N ASP A 118 -9.39 4.89 8.35
CA ASP A 118 -10.34 5.92 8.78
C ASP A 118 -11.42 6.13 7.71
N TRP A 119 -12.56 5.48 7.89
CA TRP A 119 -13.71 5.59 6.97
C TRP A 119 -14.29 7.01 6.83
N ARG A 120 -13.92 7.97 7.69
CA ARG A 120 -14.32 9.39 7.51
C ARG A 120 -13.54 10.06 6.37
N THR A 121 -12.43 9.46 5.94
CA THR A 121 -11.61 9.92 4.81
C THR A 121 -12.15 9.50 3.44
N ARG A 122 -13.23 8.70 3.42
CA ARG A 122 -13.90 8.16 2.24
C ARG A 122 -14.09 9.24 1.17
N LEU A 123 -13.45 9.06 0.01
CA LEU A 123 -13.62 9.96 -1.15
C LEU A 123 -13.74 9.19 -2.47
N HIS A 124 -14.39 9.82 -3.44
CA HIS A 124 -14.56 9.33 -4.81
C HIS A 124 -14.10 10.43 -5.77
N THR A 125 -13.20 10.13 -6.70
CA THR A 125 -12.68 11.15 -7.64
C THR A 125 -13.76 11.70 -8.58
N SER A 126 -14.83 10.92 -8.79
CA SER A 126 -16.01 11.28 -9.60
C SER A 126 -17.00 12.23 -8.92
N ASP A 127 -16.80 12.58 -7.64
CA ASP A 127 -17.74 13.44 -6.93
C ASP A 127 -17.51 14.93 -7.26
N PRO A 128 -18.55 15.75 -7.47
CA PRO A 128 -18.42 17.19 -7.71
C PRO A 128 -17.61 17.91 -6.63
N SER A 129 -17.70 17.45 -5.38
CA SER A 129 -16.93 17.98 -4.24
C SER A 129 -15.42 17.71 -4.35
N TYR A 130 -15.01 16.70 -5.10
CA TYR A 130 -13.62 16.37 -5.41
C TYR A 130 -13.16 17.07 -6.68
N TYR A 131 -13.79 16.77 -7.82
CA TYR A 131 -13.28 17.18 -9.12
C TYR A 131 -13.44 18.68 -9.41
N ARG A 132 -14.28 19.41 -8.65
CA ARG A 132 -14.23 20.89 -8.60
C ARG A 132 -12.80 21.37 -8.39
N TRP A 133 -12.06 20.71 -7.50
CA TRP A 133 -10.69 21.08 -7.18
C TRP A 133 -9.68 20.60 -8.21
N THR A 134 -9.94 19.46 -8.88
CA THR A 134 -9.19 19.09 -10.09
C THR A 134 -9.32 20.18 -11.16
N GLN A 135 -10.55 20.67 -11.41
CA GLN A 135 -10.81 21.77 -12.34
C GLN A 135 -10.10 23.06 -11.91
N TRP A 136 -10.22 23.41 -10.64
CA TRP A 136 -9.54 24.58 -10.08
C TRP A 136 -8.02 24.50 -10.26
N LEU A 137 -7.40 23.36 -9.96
CA LEU A 137 -5.96 23.11 -10.16
C LEU A 137 -5.58 23.23 -11.63
N PHE A 138 -6.36 22.66 -12.54
CA PHE A 138 -6.15 22.79 -13.98
C PHE A 138 -6.13 24.27 -14.40
N LEU A 139 -7.06 25.09 -13.89
CA LEU A 139 -7.08 26.53 -14.17
C LEU A 139 -5.85 27.27 -13.62
N ARG A 140 -5.32 26.86 -12.46
CA ARG A 140 -4.05 27.41 -11.94
C ARG A 140 -2.86 27.02 -12.82
N PHE A 141 -2.87 25.81 -13.36
CA PHE A 141 -1.83 25.35 -14.28
C PHE A 141 -1.93 26.12 -15.61
N LEU A 142 -3.14 26.32 -16.13
CA LEU A 142 -3.40 27.14 -17.31
C LEU A 142 -2.91 28.58 -17.13
N GLY A 143 -3.24 29.21 -16.01
CA GLY A 143 -2.80 30.58 -15.70
C GLY A 143 -1.29 30.76 -15.59
N ARG A 144 -0.53 29.66 -15.39
CA ARG A 144 0.94 29.64 -15.35
C ARG A 144 1.59 29.10 -16.62
N GLY A 145 0.81 28.79 -17.66
CA GLY A 145 1.32 28.20 -18.90
C GLY A 145 1.76 26.73 -18.75
N LEU A 146 1.37 26.06 -17.66
CA LEU A 146 1.65 24.65 -17.40
C LEU A 146 0.59 23.72 -18.01
N ALA A 147 -0.62 24.22 -18.27
CA ALA A 147 -1.61 23.54 -19.10
C ALA A 147 -1.70 24.26 -20.45
N VAL A 148 -1.39 23.55 -21.53
CA VAL A 148 -1.30 24.12 -22.89
C VAL A 148 -2.12 23.32 -23.89
N ARG A 149 -2.72 24.01 -24.85
CA ARG A 149 -3.48 23.39 -25.94
C ARG A 149 -2.74 23.56 -27.26
N ARG A 150 -2.47 22.46 -27.96
CA ARG A 150 -1.72 22.50 -29.24
C ARG A 150 -2.07 21.31 -30.14
N LEU A 151 -1.85 21.50 -31.45
CA LEU A 151 -1.89 20.42 -32.43
C LEU A 151 -0.66 19.52 -32.24
N ALA A 152 -0.88 18.21 -32.15
CA ALA A 152 0.20 17.24 -32.04
C ALA A 152 -0.17 15.89 -32.66
N ALA A 153 0.84 15.12 -33.05
CA ALA A 153 0.71 13.72 -33.42
C ALA A 153 0.54 12.87 -32.14
N VAL A 154 -0.70 12.60 -31.78
CA VAL A 154 -1.09 11.93 -30.54
C VAL A 154 -1.29 10.43 -30.74
N ASN A 155 -1.05 9.65 -29.68
CA ASN A 155 -1.38 8.23 -29.66
C ASN A 155 -2.89 8.08 -29.68
N TRP A 156 -3.43 7.20 -30.51
CA TRP A 156 -4.86 6.92 -30.63
C TRP A 156 -5.12 5.42 -30.45
N CYS A 157 -6.01 5.07 -29.52
CA CYS A 157 -6.51 3.72 -29.38
C CYS A 157 -7.78 3.53 -30.22
N PRO A 158 -7.78 2.68 -31.27
CA PRO A 158 -8.97 2.48 -32.10
C PRO A 158 -10.11 1.77 -31.37
N ALA A 159 -9.79 0.95 -30.36
CA ALA A 159 -10.78 0.23 -29.57
C ALA A 159 -11.41 1.11 -28.48
N ASP A 160 -10.60 1.87 -27.74
CA ASP A 160 -11.10 2.80 -26.73
C ASP A 160 -11.58 4.12 -27.33
N ARG A 161 -11.34 4.37 -28.62
CA ARG A 161 -11.71 5.58 -29.35
C ARG A 161 -11.35 6.88 -28.61
N THR A 162 -10.12 6.92 -28.12
CA THR A 162 -9.58 8.10 -27.43
C THR A 162 -8.07 8.16 -27.60
N VAL A 163 -7.54 9.36 -27.40
CA VAL A 163 -6.11 9.57 -27.23
C VAL A 163 -5.54 8.93 -25.95
N LEU A 164 -4.26 8.59 -25.98
CA LEU A 164 -3.49 8.04 -24.86
C LEU A 164 -2.23 8.87 -24.59
N ALA A 165 -1.82 8.98 -23.33
CA ALA A 165 -0.49 9.45 -22.95
C ALA A 165 0.60 8.45 -23.43
N ASN A 166 1.87 8.86 -23.48
CA ASN A 166 2.94 7.95 -23.94
C ASN A 166 3.16 6.81 -22.96
N GLU A 167 2.99 7.11 -21.68
CA GLU A 167 3.08 6.21 -20.55
C GLU A 167 2.01 5.11 -20.60
N GLN A 168 0.88 5.35 -21.31
CA GLN A 168 -0.22 4.39 -21.51
C GLN A 168 -0.03 3.52 -22.76
N VAL A 169 1.13 3.60 -23.43
CA VAL A 169 1.47 2.82 -24.63
C VAL A 169 2.65 1.88 -24.32
N ILE A 170 2.34 0.60 -24.15
CA ILE A 170 3.32 -0.44 -23.83
C ILE A 170 3.62 -1.23 -25.11
N ALA A 171 4.87 -1.19 -25.57
CA ALA A 171 5.31 -1.88 -26.79
C ALA A 171 4.42 -1.58 -28.02
N GLY A 172 3.97 -0.33 -28.17
CA GLY A 172 3.11 0.10 -29.28
C GLY A 172 1.62 -0.31 -29.14
N ARG A 173 1.21 -0.79 -27.97
CA ARG A 173 -0.16 -1.22 -27.67
C ARG A 173 -0.75 -0.45 -26.50
N CYS A 174 -2.08 -0.32 -26.49
CA CYS A 174 -2.80 0.27 -25.36
C CYS A 174 -2.58 -0.57 -24.10
N GLU A 175 -2.19 0.06 -22.99
CA GLU A 175 -1.98 -0.62 -21.69
C GLU A 175 -3.24 -1.36 -21.20
N ARG A 176 -4.43 -0.93 -21.63
CA ARG A 176 -5.72 -1.41 -21.12
C ARG A 176 -6.31 -2.51 -21.99
N CYS A 177 -6.50 -2.24 -23.28
CA CYS A 177 -7.18 -3.16 -24.19
C CYS A 177 -6.23 -3.97 -25.09
N GLY A 178 -4.93 -3.68 -25.08
CA GLY A 178 -3.92 -4.38 -25.90
C GLY A 178 -3.98 -4.10 -27.41
N SER A 179 -4.89 -3.24 -27.88
CA SER A 179 -5.01 -2.87 -29.29
C SER A 179 -3.77 -2.12 -29.77
N VAL A 180 -3.41 -2.30 -31.05
CA VAL A 180 -2.32 -1.56 -31.69
C VAL A 180 -2.69 -0.08 -31.73
N VAL A 181 -1.78 0.75 -31.21
CA VAL A 181 -1.97 2.20 -31.15
C VAL A 181 -1.57 2.82 -32.49
N SER A 182 -2.41 3.68 -33.02
CA SER A 182 -2.11 4.49 -34.21
C SER A 182 -1.76 5.93 -33.81
N ARG A 183 -1.33 6.73 -34.79
CA ARG A 183 -1.11 8.18 -34.62
C ARG A 183 -2.21 8.95 -35.32
N ARG A 184 -2.70 10.01 -34.69
CA ARG A 184 -3.61 11.00 -35.28
C ARG A 184 -3.09 12.41 -34.98
N GLU A 185 -3.32 13.36 -35.89
CA GLU A 185 -3.07 14.77 -35.60
C GLU A 185 -4.33 15.39 -34.99
N LEU A 186 -4.26 15.74 -33.70
CA LEU A 186 -5.39 16.32 -32.97
C LEU A 186 -4.90 17.49 -32.13
N THR A 187 -5.76 18.50 -31.99
CA THR A 187 -5.52 19.57 -31.02
C THR A 187 -5.98 19.09 -29.65
N GLN A 188 -5.05 19.00 -28.70
CA GLN A 188 -5.27 18.36 -27.40
C GLN A 188 -4.63 19.18 -26.27
N TRP A 189 -5.01 18.86 -25.04
CA TRP A 189 -4.48 19.45 -23.82
C TRP A 189 -3.30 18.66 -23.28
N PHE A 190 -2.24 19.39 -22.92
CA PHE A 190 -1.01 18.86 -22.35
C PHE A 190 -0.66 19.58 -21.05
N LEU A 191 -0.15 18.83 -20.08
CA LEU A 191 0.57 19.39 -18.94
C LEU A 191 2.07 19.38 -19.23
N THR A 192 2.74 20.51 -19.04
CA THR A 192 4.15 20.70 -19.40
C THR A 192 5.11 20.12 -18.35
N ILE A 193 4.94 18.83 -18.03
CA ILE A 193 5.79 18.10 -17.07
C ILE A 193 7.27 18.17 -17.43
N THR A 194 7.61 18.36 -18.71
CA THR A 194 9.00 18.54 -19.17
C THR A 194 9.68 19.78 -18.57
N THR A 195 8.90 20.80 -18.17
CA THR A 195 9.41 21.98 -17.43
C THR A 195 10.03 21.59 -16.09
N TYR A 196 9.59 20.47 -15.51
CA TYR A 196 10.07 19.93 -14.24
C TYR A 196 11.01 18.73 -14.41
N ALA A 197 11.39 18.35 -15.64
CA ALA A 197 12.16 17.13 -15.91
C ALA A 197 13.49 17.07 -15.14
N GLN A 198 14.26 18.16 -15.16
CA GLN A 198 15.54 18.22 -14.45
C GLN A 198 15.34 18.13 -12.94
N GLN A 199 14.37 18.85 -12.39
CA GLN A 199 14.06 18.77 -10.97
C GLN A 199 13.57 17.38 -10.54
N LEU A 200 12.79 16.70 -11.38
CA LEU A 200 12.36 15.33 -11.15
C LEU A 200 13.55 14.34 -11.12
N LEU A 201 14.66 14.65 -11.79
CA LEU A 201 15.90 13.88 -11.72
C LEU A 201 16.74 14.25 -10.51
N ASP A 202 16.96 15.54 -10.27
CA ASP A 202 17.82 16.05 -9.20
C ASP A 202 17.30 15.63 -7.82
N ASP A 203 15.98 15.76 -7.60
CA ASP A 203 15.35 15.45 -6.32
C ASP A 203 15.26 13.91 -6.06
N MET A 204 15.66 13.05 -7.01
CA MET A 204 15.73 11.60 -6.76
C MET A 204 16.73 11.24 -5.67
N GLY A 205 17.75 12.06 -5.43
CA GLY A 205 18.69 11.86 -4.33
C GLY A 205 18.01 11.83 -2.96
N GLU A 206 16.87 12.51 -2.80
CA GLU A 206 16.06 12.49 -1.58
C GLU A 206 15.31 11.15 -1.40
N LEU A 207 15.11 10.40 -2.48
CA LEU A 207 14.32 9.15 -2.51
C LEU A 207 15.20 7.90 -2.40
N GLU A 208 16.51 8.02 -2.65
CA GLU A 208 17.44 6.89 -2.60
C GLU A 208 17.50 6.26 -1.20
N GLY A 209 17.41 4.93 -1.14
CA GLY A 209 17.33 4.19 0.12
C GLY A 209 15.95 4.19 0.78
N HIS A 210 14.98 4.92 0.22
CA HIS A 210 13.60 4.98 0.70
C HIS A 210 12.56 4.51 -0.33
N TRP A 211 12.90 4.59 -1.61
CA TRP A 211 12.14 4.03 -2.71
C TRP A 211 12.90 2.84 -3.33
N PRO A 212 12.20 1.86 -3.93
CA PRO A 212 12.85 0.74 -4.61
C PRO A 212 13.77 1.23 -5.75
N ALA A 213 14.98 0.69 -5.79
CA ALA A 213 15.97 1.08 -6.80
C ALA A 213 15.49 0.81 -8.24
N SER A 214 14.66 -0.22 -8.44
CA SER A 214 14.01 -0.53 -9.71
C SER A 214 13.09 0.59 -10.18
N VAL A 215 12.25 1.14 -9.30
CA VAL A 215 11.35 2.28 -9.58
C VAL A 215 12.15 3.51 -9.95
N LEU A 216 13.16 3.86 -9.17
CA LEU A 216 14.02 5.03 -9.46
C LEU A 216 14.74 4.86 -10.81
N THR A 217 15.23 3.66 -11.12
CA THR A 217 15.88 3.36 -12.40
C THR A 217 14.89 3.51 -13.57
N MET A 218 13.67 2.99 -13.44
CA MET A 218 12.63 3.16 -14.46
C MET A 218 12.30 4.63 -14.69
N GLN A 219 12.15 5.43 -13.63
CA GLN A 219 11.90 6.87 -13.77
C GLN A 219 13.09 7.60 -14.42
N ARG A 220 14.34 7.30 -14.06
CA ARG A 220 15.53 7.92 -14.71
C ARG A 220 15.54 7.68 -16.20
N ASN A 221 15.32 6.43 -16.60
CA ASN A 221 15.30 6.03 -18.00
C ASN A 221 14.14 6.71 -18.74
N TRP A 222 12.97 6.80 -18.11
CA TRP A 222 11.81 7.46 -18.70
C TRP A 222 12.02 8.97 -18.89
N ILE A 223 12.59 9.64 -17.88
CA ILE A 223 12.75 11.09 -17.91
C ILE A 223 13.71 11.53 -19.03
N GLY A 224 14.71 10.70 -19.37
CA GLY A 224 15.63 10.96 -20.48
C GLY A 224 14.95 11.15 -21.85
N GLY A 225 13.71 10.65 -22.02
CA GLY A 225 12.89 10.83 -23.22
C GLY A 225 11.51 11.45 -22.95
N LEU A 226 11.35 12.14 -21.81
CA LEU A 226 10.06 12.65 -21.34
C LEU A 226 9.42 13.58 -22.37
N ARG A 227 8.11 13.46 -22.52
CA ARG A 227 7.29 14.39 -23.30
C ARG A 227 6.24 14.99 -22.39
N ASP A 228 5.67 16.11 -22.81
CA ASP A 228 4.53 16.68 -22.08
C ASP A 228 3.37 15.70 -22.02
N TRP A 229 2.68 15.72 -20.89
CA TRP A 229 1.67 14.75 -20.56
C TRP A 229 0.34 15.12 -21.20
N LEU A 230 -0.14 14.29 -22.13
CA LEU A 230 -1.44 14.44 -22.78
C LEU A 230 -2.57 14.08 -21.80
N VAL A 231 -3.39 15.06 -21.43
CA VAL A 231 -4.44 14.91 -20.40
C VAL A 231 -5.88 14.90 -20.91
N SER A 232 -6.19 15.48 -22.06
CA SER A 232 -7.56 15.45 -22.61
C SER A 232 -7.95 14.06 -23.15
N ARG A 233 -9.21 13.67 -23.01
CA ARG A 233 -9.78 12.39 -23.45
C ARG A 233 -11.14 12.62 -24.10
N GLN A 234 -11.40 11.94 -25.22
CA GLN A 234 -12.67 12.04 -25.97
C GLN A 234 -13.72 11.10 -25.36
N ARG A 235 -13.96 11.25 -24.06
CA ARG A 235 -14.71 10.29 -23.24
C ARG A 235 -15.68 11.03 -22.34
N PHE A 236 -16.78 10.36 -21.98
CA PHE A 236 -17.83 10.95 -21.14
C PHE A 236 -17.44 10.90 -19.66
N TRP A 237 -17.00 9.74 -19.17
CA TRP A 237 -16.79 9.53 -17.74
C TRP A 237 -15.41 9.99 -17.26
N GLY A 238 -15.24 11.30 -17.13
CA GLY A 238 -14.05 11.94 -16.58
C GLY A 238 -14.33 13.36 -16.13
N CYS A 239 -13.38 13.99 -15.44
CA CYS A 239 -13.54 15.37 -15.00
C CYS A 239 -13.59 16.34 -16.20
N PRO A 240 -14.67 17.13 -16.41
CA PRO A 240 -14.72 18.09 -17.51
C PRO A 240 -13.60 19.13 -17.45
N ILE A 241 -13.02 19.47 -18.61
CA ILE A 241 -12.01 20.54 -18.69
C ILE A 241 -12.73 21.91 -18.55
N PRO A 242 -12.38 22.73 -17.54
CA PRO A 242 -13.15 23.91 -17.16
C PRO A 242 -12.83 25.14 -18.04
N VAL A 243 -12.93 25.01 -19.35
CA VAL A 243 -12.66 26.09 -20.33
C VAL A 243 -13.77 26.20 -21.37
N VAL A 244 -13.91 27.41 -21.91
CA VAL A 244 -14.88 27.77 -22.96
C VAL A 244 -14.11 28.29 -24.17
N HIS A 245 -14.46 27.81 -25.36
CA HIS A 245 -13.92 28.22 -26.65
C HIS A 245 -14.81 29.31 -27.25
N CYS A 246 -14.36 30.56 -27.18
CA CYS A 246 -15.06 31.71 -27.75
C CYS A 246 -14.42 32.11 -29.09
N PRO A 247 -15.20 32.27 -30.18
CA PRO A 247 -14.65 32.70 -31.47
C PRO A 247 -13.89 34.04 -31.44
N ALA A 248 -14.29 34.95 -30.54
CA ALA A 248 -13.66 36.26 -30.37
C ALA A 248 -12.52 36.27 -29.33
N CYS A 249 -12.67 35.54 -28.24
CA CYS A 249 -11.74 35.59 -27.10
C CYS A 249 -10.72 34.44 -27.06
N GLY A 250 -10.89 33.41 -27.89
CA GLY A 250 -10.11 32.19 -27.85
C GLY A 250 -10.50 31.29 -26.68
N VAL A 251 -9.50 30.68 -26.04
CA VAL A 251 -9.69 29.85 -24.85
C VAL A 251 -9.89 30.73 -23.62
N VAL A 252 -11.05 30.59 -22.96
CA VAL A 252 -11.42 31.37 -21.79
C VAL A 252 -11.66 30.42 -20.61
N PRO A 253 -10.99 30.62 -19.45
CA PRO A 253 -11.23 29.79 -18.27
C PRO A 253 -12.63 30.04 -17.71
N VAL A 254 -13.28 28.98 -17.20
CA VAL A 254 -14.51 29.11 -16.41
C VAL A 254 -14.17 29.80 -15.07
N PRO A 255 -14.95 30.81 -14.63
CA PRO A 255 -14.75 31.46 -13.34
C PRO A 255 -14.82 30.49 -12.14
N ASP A 256 -14.02 30.75 -11.09
CA ASP A 256 -13.92 29.89 -9.90
C ASP A 256 -15.28 29.67 -9.19
N ASP A 257 -16.16 30.67 -9.21
CA ASP A 257 -17.51 30.64 -8.62
C ASP A 257 -18.53 29.85 -9.45
N GLN A 258 -18.20 29.52 -10.71
CA GLN A 258 -18.99 28.69 -11.61
C GLN A 258 -18.50 27.24 -11.69
N LEU A 259 -17.44 26.89 -10.97
CA LEU A 259 -17.06 25.49 -10.77
C LEU A 259 -18.04 24.83 -9.78
N PRO A 260 -18.15 23.49 -9.76
CA PRO A 260 -17.66 22.60 -10.81
C PRO A 260 -18.47 22.72 -12.10
N VAL A 261 -17.82 22.54 -13.25
CA VAL A 261 -18.52 22.17 -14.48
C VAL A 261 -18.90 20.70 -14.36
N GLU A 262 -20.17 20.41 -14.12
CA GLU A 262 -20.68 19.05 -13.94
C GLU A 262 -20.96 18.35 -15.28
N LEU A 263 -20.88 17.02 -15.29
CA LEU A 263 -21.25 16.22 -16.47
C LEU A 263 -22.78 16.29 -16.72
N PRO A 264 -23.22 16.33 -17.98
CA PRO A 264 -24.65 16.23 -18.32
C PRO A 264 -25.20 14.82 -18.11
N ASP A 265 -26.52 14.68 -17.91
CA ASP A 265 -27.21 13.38 -17.80
C ASP A 265 -27.41 12.76 -19.20
N LEU A 266 -26.36 12.14 -19.74
CA LEU A 266 -26.40 11.37 -20.99
C LEU A 266 -26.63 9.88 -20.69
N ARG A 267 -27.45 9.20 -21.52
CA ARG A 267 -27.79 7.78 -21.30
C ARG A 267 -27.79 6.96 -22.57
N GLY A 268 -27.63 5.65 -22.40
CA GLY A 268 -27.72 4.67 -23.49
C GLY A 268 -26.74 4.97 -24.63
N ASP A 269 -27.25 5.01 -25.86
CA ASP A 269 -26.44 5.24 -27.06
C ASP A 269 -25.75 6.62 -27.08
N GLN A 270 -26.22 7.60 -26.30
CA GLN A 270 -25.56 8.90 -26.16
C GLN A 270 -24.17 8.81 -25.53
N LEU A 271 -23.88 7.72 -24.81
CA LEU A 271 -22.60 7.46 -24.16
C LEU A 271 -21.62 6.69 -25.05
N ALA A 272 -22.05 6.24 -26.23
CA ALA A 272 -21.22 5.43 -27.10
C ALA A 272 -19.98 6.24 -27.55
N PRO A 273 -18.76 5.73 -27.33
CA PRO A 273 -17.56 6.47 -27.70
C PRO A 273 -17.47 6.59 -29.23
N GLY A 274 -17.19 7.79 -29.73
CA GLY A 274 -17.04 8.12 -31.15
C GLY A 274 -15.64 8.60 -31.51
N ASP A 275 -15.46 9.11 -32.74
CA ASP A 275 -14.23 9.84 -33.08
C ASP A 275 -14.15 11.22 -32.39
N VAL A 276 -15.27 11.68 -31.85
CA VAL A 276 -15.42 12.88 -31.00
C VAL A 276 -16.01 12.49 -29.65
N SER A 277 -15.79 13.31 -28.63
CA SER A 277 -16.32 13.09 -27.29
C SER A 277 -17.86 12.99 -27.31
N PRO A 278 -18.47 12.05 -26.54
CA PRO A 278 -19.93 11.98 -26.37
C PRO A 278 -20.55 13.30 -25.90
N LEU A 279 -19.79 14.11 -25.13
CA LEU A 279 -20.24 15.42 -24.65
C LEU A 279 -20.56 16.40 -25.79
N ALA A 280 -19.93 16.26 -26.96
CA ALA A 280 -20.17 17.15 -28.10
C ALA A 280 -21.61 17.08 -28.64
N ALA A 281 -22.32 15.98 -28.40
CA ALA A 281 -23.71 15.82 -28.80
C ALA A 281 -24.71 16.51 -27.84
N ALA A 282 -24.27 16.88 -26.63
CA ALA A 282 -25.10 17.51 -25.61
C ALA A 282 -25.18 19.03 -25.81
N ARG A 283 -25.85 19.50 -26.88
CA ARG A 283 -25.84 20.93 -27.28
C ARG A 283 -26.24 21.89 -26.16
N ASP A 284 -27.26 21.57 -25.36
CA ASP A 284 -27.71 22.39 -24.23
C ASP A 284 -26.64 22.53 -23.11
N TRP A 285 -25.69 21.59 -23.03
CA TRP A 285 -24.58 21.65 -22.09
C TRP A 285 -23.35 22.36 -22.70
N VAL A 286 -23.11 22.13 -24.00
CA VAL A 286 -21.96 22.68 -24.74
C VAL A 286 -22.13 24.17 -25.00
N GLU A 287 -23.30 24.60 -25.44
CA GLU A 287 -23.58 25.99 -25.82
C GLU A 287 -23.73 26.87 -24.59
N VAL A 288 -22.82 27.84 -24.43
CA VAL A 288 -22.78 28.75 -23.27
C VAL A 288 -22.35 30.15 -23.69
N ASP A 289 -22.65 31.13 -22.86
CA ASP A 289 -22.09 32.48 -23.04
C ASP A 289 -20.62 32.52 -22.60
N CYS A 290 -19.80 33.22 -23.38
CA CYS A 290 -18.41 33.45 -23.03
C CYS A 290 -18.32 34.25 -21.73
N PRO A 291 -17.65 33.75 -20.68
CA PRO A 291 -17.57 34.45 -19.40
C PRO A 291 -16.74 35.74 -19.47
N ARG A 292 -16.02 35.99 -20.58
CA ARG A 292 -15.27 37.24 -20.82
C ARG A 292 -16.08 38.30 -21.55
N CYS A 293 -16.81 37.95 -22.62
CA CYS A 293 -17.46 38.94 -23.50
C CYS A 293 -18.98 38.79 -23.62
N GLY A 294 -19.58 37.76 -23.03
CA GLY A 294 -21.01 37.47 -23.13
C GLY A 294 -21.51 36.98 -24.49
N GLY A 295 -20.62 36.84 -25.48
CA GLY A 295 -20.97 36.28 -26.79
C GLY A 295 -21.04 34.75 -26.79
N ALA A 296 -21.71 34.16 -27.78
CA ALA A 296 -21.84 32.72 -27.92
C ALA A 296 -20.47 32.01 -27.95
N ALA A 297 -20.37 30.92 -27.20
CA ALA A 297 -19.18 30.11 -27.09
C ALA A 297 -19.54 28.64 -26.79
N GLU A 298 -18.54 27.77 -26.81
CA GLU A 298 -18.75 26.34 -26.56
C GLU A 298 -17.83 25.84 -25.44
N ARG A 299 -18.35 25.04 -24.51
CA ARG A 299 -17.51 24.34 -23.52
C ARG A 299 -16.52 23.42 -24.23
N ASP A 300 -15.37 23.19 -23.59
CA ASP A 300 -14.52 22.07 -23.99
C ASP A 300 -15.28 20.74 -23.75
N THR A 301 -15.25 19.86 -24.74
CA THR A 301 -15.98 18.59 -24.74
C THR A 301 -15.09 17.43 -24.34
N ASP A 302 -13.78 17.63 -24.22
CA ASP A 302 -12.89 16.61 -23.68
C ASP A 302 -12.95 16.60 -22.14
N THR A 303 -12.73 15.41 -21.57
CA THR A 303 -12.54 15.22 -20.13
C THR A 303 -11.06 15.01 -19.81
N MET A 304 -10.67 15.20 -18.55
CA MET A 304 -9.32 14.92 -18.08
C MET A 304 -9.14 13.41 -17.84
N ASP A 305 -7.93 12.91 -18.13
CA ASP A 305 -7.51 11.55 -17.80
C ASP A 305 -7.50 11.32 -16.28
N THR A 306 -7.87 10.10 -15.87
CA THR A 306 -7.95 9.65 -14.46
C THR A 306 -6.66 9.93 -13.66
N PHE A 307 -5.50 9.93 -14.32
CA PHE A 307 -4.24 10.21 -13.65
C PHE A 307 -4.13 11.66 -13.16
N VAL A 308 -4.91 12.60 -13.71
CA VAL A 308 -4.98 13.98 -13.18
C VAL A 308 -5.63 13.97 -11.80
N ASP A 309 -6.73 13.23 -11.63
CA ASP A 309 -7.42 13.10 -10.34
C ASP A 309 -6.54 12.38 -9.31
N SER A 310 -5.89 11.29 -9.68
CA SER A 310 -5.02 10.52 -8.77
C SER A 310 -3.65 11.15 -8.52
N SER A 311 -3.30 12.28 -9.14
CA SER A 311 -2.01 12.94 -8.92
C SER A 311 -1.92 13.75 -7.62
N TRP A 312 -3.04 13.95 -6.92
CA TRP A 312 -3.09 14.79 -5.70
C TRP A 312 -4.03 14.28 -4.60
N TYR A 313 -4.72 13.15 -4.82
CA TYR A 313 -5.74 12.59 -3.91
C TYR A 313 -5.25 12.38 -2.46
N PHE A 314 -3.98 12.03 -2.28
CA PHE A 314 -3.37 11.83 -0.96
C PHE A 314 -3.40 13.10 -0.09
N LEU A 315 -3.39 14.28 -0.72
CA LEU A 315 -3.58 15.56 -0.01
C LEU A 315 -5.03 15.76 0.41
N ARG A 316 -5.98 15.37 -0.45
CA ARG A 316 -7.43 15.51 -0.17
C ARG A 316 -7.88 14.67 1.01
N TYR A 317 -7.27 13.50 1.23
CA TYR A 317 -7.56 12.65 2.39
C TYR A 317 -7.38 13.36 3.74
N CYS A 318 -6.52 14.37 3.82
CA CYS A 318 -6.33 15.14 5.05
C CYS A 318 -7.62 15.86 5.48
N SER A 319 -8.50 16.18 4.52
CA SER A 319 -9.69 17.00 4.75
C SER A 319 -10.71 16.85 3.60
N PRO A 320 -11.34 15.67 3.42
CA PRO A 320 -12.18 15.38 2.25
C PRO A 320 -13.44 16.26 2.16
N ALA A 321 -13.89 16.81 3.28
CA ALA A 321 -15.05 17.69 3.36
C ALA A 321 -14.71 19.19 3.28
N TYR A 322 -13.43 19.57 3.14
CA TYR A 322 -13.01 20.97 3.13
C TYR A 322 -13.50 21.68 1.87
N GLY A 323 -14.19 22.82 2.03
CA GLY A 323 -14.91 23.53 0.96
C GLY A 323 -14.28 24.85 0.50
N GLU A 324 -13.25 25.35 1.18
CA GLU A 324 -12.62 26.64 0.83
C GLU A 324 -11.38 26.49 -0.08
N GLY A 325 -10.99 25.25 -0.37
CA GLY A 325 -9.84 24.92 -1.20
C GLY A 325 -9.73 23.42 -1.49
N PRO A 326 -8.71 22.99 -2.26
CA PRO A 326 -8.47 21.58 -2.57
C PRO A 326 -8.24 20.73 -1.32
N PHE A 327 -7.72 21.31 -0.25
CA PHE A 327 -7.51 20.70 1.06
C PHE A 327 -7.28 21.79 2.10
N ASP A 328 -7.48 21.46 3.38
CA ASP A 328 -7.11 22.31 4.51
C ASP A 328 -5.57 22.34 4.64
N PRO A 329 -4.93 23.50 4.51
CA PRO A 329 -3.48 23.63 4.64
C PRO A 329 -2.94 23.15 6.00
N GLU A 330 -3.71 23.28 7.08
CA GLU A 330 -3.26 22.83 8.40
C GLU A 330 -3.28 21.30 8.52
N ALA A 331 -4.34 20.68 8.03
CA ALA A 331 -4.42 19.23 7.95
C ALA A 331 -3.28 18.64 7.09
N VAL A 332 -2.98 19.25 5.95
CA VAL A 332 -1.83 18.83 5.11
C VAL A 332 -0.50 19.04 5.82
N ARG A 333 -0.28 20.18 6.51
CA ARG A 333 0.93 20.39 7.33
C ARG A 333 1.09 19.31 8.41
N ARG A 334 -0.01 18.87 9.01
CA ARG A 334 -0.02 17.81 10.02
C ARG A 334 0.40 16.48 9.40
N TRP A 335 -0.26 16.05 8.33
CA TRP A 335 -0.19 14.65 7.85
C TRP A 335 0.82 14.39 6.73
N MET A 336 1.27 15.43 6.02
CA MET A 336 2.08 15.30 4.80
C MET A 336 3.51 15.82 4.98
N PRO A 337 4.50 15.33 4.21
CA PRO A 337 4.41 14.27 3.21
C PRO A 337 4.04 12.90 3.82
N VAL A 338 3.56 11.98 2.97
CA VAL A 338 3.15 10.63 3.38
C VAL A 338 4.36 9.89 3.96
N ASP A 339 4.23 9.25 5.12
CA ASP A 339 5.34 8.49 5.72
C ASP A 339 5.60 7.15 5.01
N LEU A 340 4.54 6.45 4.59
CA LEU A 340 4.61 5.23 3.80
C LEU A 340 3.53 5.22 2.71
N TYR A 341 3.95 5.08 1.46
CA TYR A 341 3.07 4.80 0.33
C TYR A 341 3.19 3.34 -0.09
N VAL A 342 2.06 2.65 -0.30
CA VAL A 342 2.03 1.24 -0.77
C VAL A 342 1.29 1.18 -2.10
N GLY A 343 1.91 0.59 -3.13
CA GLY A 343 1.28 0.47 -4.44
C GLY A 343 2.11 -0.29 -5.46
N GLY A 344 1.49 -0.77 -6.53
CA GLY A 344 2.12 -1.68 -7.47
C GLY A 344 3.28 -1.05 -8.27
N SER A 345 4.30 -1.86 -8.56
CA SER A 345 5.49 -1.43 -9.32
C SER A 345 5.17 -1.02 -10.77
N GLU A 346 4.04 -1.47 -11.33
CA GLU A 346 3.53 -1.10 -12.65
C GLU A 346 3.28 0.41 -12.81
N HIS A 347 3.11 1.13 -11.70
CA HIS A 347 2.83 2.56 -11.69
C HIS A 347 4.08 3.45 -11.62
N ALA A 348 5.28 2.87 -11.75
CA ALA A 348 6.56 3.57 -11.63
C ALA A 348 6.70 4.82 -12.51
N VAL A 349 6.33 4.74 -13.79
CA VAL A 349 6.46 5.84 -14.77
C VAL A 349 5.14 6.55 -15.08
N LEU A 350 4.02 6.05 -14.54
CA LEU A 350 2.69 6.64 -14.64
C LEU A 350 2.42 7.49 -13.38
N HIS A 351 1.54 7.01 -12.52
CA HIS A 351 1.09 7.67 -11.31
C HIS A 351 2.26 8.16 -10.44
N LEU A 352 3.28 7.33 -10.18
CA LEU A 352 4.40 7.71 -9.31
C LEU A 352 5.28 8.83 -9.90
N LEU A 353 5.24 9.06 -11.22
CA LEU A 353 5.89 10.21 -11.83
C LEU A 353 4.98 11.45 -11.76
N TYR A 354 3.68 11.27 -12.05
CA TYR A 354 2.71 12.36 -12.05
C TYR A 354 2.47 12.97 -10.65
N VAL A 355 2.44 12.16 -9.59
CA VAL A 355 2.33 12.67 -8.20
C VAL A 355 3.53 13.51 -7.80
N ARG A 356 4.74 13.15 -8.25
CA ARG A 356 5.96 13.93 -7.99
C ARG A 356 5.89 15.27 -8.73
N PHE A 357 5.46 15.25 -9.99
CA PHE A 357 5.24 16.47 -10.77
C PHE A 357 4.19 17.39 -10.12
N PHE A 358 3.01 16.87 -9.78
CA PHE A 358 1.96 17.63 -9.11
C PHE A 358 2.44 18.20 -7.78
N THR A 359 3.15 17.42 -6.97
CA THR A 359 3.72 17.89 -5.69
C THR A 359 4.62 19.11 -5.90
N LYS A 360 5.51 19.08 -6.90
CA LYS A 360 6.41 20.20 -7.19
C LYS A 360 5.64 21.43 -7.67
N VAL A 361 4.64 21.26 -8.54
CA VAL A 361 3.79 22.37 -8.99
C VAL A 361 2.98 22.96 -7.83
N LEU A 362 2.42 22.13 -6.96
CA LEU A 362 1.65 22.57 -5.79
C LEU A 362 2.53 23.31 -4.77
N ARG A 363 3.78 22.86 -4.60
CA ARG A 363 4.80 23.58 -3.80
C ARG A 363 5.07 24.96 -4.40
N ASP A 364 5.28 25.03 -5.71
CA ASP A 364 5.54 26.31 -6.40
C ASP A 364 4.30 27.22 -6.46
N LEU A 365 3.10 26.67 -6.27
CA LEU A 365 1.86 27.40 -6.05
C LEU A 365 1.73 27.94 -4.61
N GLY A 366 2.63 27.53 -3.70
CA GLY A 366 2.57 27.90 -2.28
C GLY A 366 1.49 27.14 -1.49
N LEU A 367 0.93 26.07 -2.06
CA LEU A 367 -0.14 25.29 -1.42
C LEU A 367 0.40 24.25 -0.43
N ILE A 368 1.64 23.81 -0.63
CA ILE A 368 2.34 22.85 0.24
C ILE A 368 3.81 23.24 0.45
N GLY A 369 4.44 22.69 1.49
CA GLY A 369 5.81 23.04 1.91
C GLY A 369 6.89 21.97 1.65
N PHE A 370 6.62 20.94 0.83
CA PHE A 370 7.53 19.82 0.58
C PHE A 370 7.67 19.52 -0.92
N GLY A 371 8.80 18.93 -1.33
CA GLY A 371 9.15 18.70 -2.75
C GLY A 371 8.86 17.29 -3.27
N GLU A 372 8.69 16.31 -2.39
CA GLU A 372 8.39 14.91 -2.72
C GLU A 372 7.21 14.40 -1.88
N PRO A 373 6.25 13.66 -2.49
CA PRO A 373 4.99 13.33 -1.83
C PRO A 373 5.13 12.23 -0.78
N PHE A 374 6.03 11.28 -1.00
CA PHE A 374 6.13 10.05 -0.22
C PHE A 374 7.55 9.88 0.31
N ARG A 375 7.69 9.87 1.64
CA ARG A 375 8.98 9.65 2.31
C ARG A 375 9.53 8.25 2.06
N ARG A 376 8.66 7.25 1.96
CA ARG A 376 9.01 5.86 1.64
C ARG A 376 7.97 5.29 0.69
N LEU A 377 8.44 4.44 -0.21
CA LEU A 377 7.61 3.68 -1.14
C LEU A 377 7.84 2.19 -0.89
N MET A 378 6.77 1.45 -0.66
CA MET A 378 6.75 0.01 -0.70
C MET A 378 5.98 -0.41 -1.95
N THR A 379 6.61 -1.18 -2.82
CA THR A 379 5.93 -1.74 -3.98
C THR A 379 5.71 -3.21 -3.79
N GLN A 380 4.47 -3.66 -3.93
CA GLN A 380 4.19 -5.09 -4.01
C GLN A 380 4.55 -5.65 -5.39
N GLY A 381 4.99 -6.91 -5.43
CA GLY A 381 5.06 -7.72 -6.64
C GLY A 381 3.66 -8.09 -7.15
N GLN A 382 3.60 -8.90 -8.20
CA GLN A 382 2.35 -9.42 -8.72
C GLN A 382 1.99 -10.74 -8.04
N VAL A 383 0.70 -10.92 -7.74
CA VAL A 383 0.17 -12.27 -7.48
C VAL A 383 -0.06 -12.95 -8.83
N ILE A 384 0.65 -14.04 -9.06
CA ILE A 384 0.63 -14.84 -10.29
C ILE A 384 0.14 -16.27 -10.01
N LEU A 385 -0.12 -17.04 -11.07
CA LEU A 385 -0.45 -18.46 -10.95
C LEU A 385 0.32 -19.26 -12.01
N ASP A 386 1.06 -20.28 -11.57
CA ASP A 386 1.87 -21.17 -12.41
C ASP A 386 2.87 -20.39 -13.29
N GLY A 387 3.56 -19.42 -12.68
CA GLY A 387 4.56 -18.56 -13.33
C GLY A 387 3.98 -17.52 -14.29
N ALA A 388 2.65 -17.32 -14.31
CA ALA A 388 2.01 -16.41 -15.25
C ALA A 388 1.06 -15.42 -14.57
N ALA A 389 1.13 -14.14 -15.00
CA ALA A 389 0.19 -13.12 -14.57
C ALA A 389 -1.27 -13.56 -14.81
N MET A 390 -2.10 -13.39 -13.77
CA MET A 390 -3.51 -13.80 -13.77
C MET A 390 -4.34 -12.98 -14.75
N SER A 391 -5.20 -13.66 -15.51
CA SER A 391 -6.15 -12.99 -16.40
C SER A 391 -7.34 -13.88 -16.75
N LYS A 392 -8.50 -13.27 -17.00
CA LYS A 392 -9.71 -14.00 -17.43
C LYS A 392 -9.50 -14.78 -18.73
N SER A 393 -8.75 -14.23 -19.69
CA SER A 393 -8.50 -14.88 -20.99
C SER A 393 -7.62 -16.12 -20.90
N LYS A 394 -6.73 -16.19 -19.91
CA LYS A 394 -5.90 -17.38 -19.65
C LYS A 394 -6.61 -18.43 -18.79
N GLY A 395 -7.76 -18.11 -18.21
CA GLY A 395 -8.50 -19.01 -17.32
C GLY A 395 -7.79 -19.33 -16.00
N ASN A 396 -6.74 -18.59 -15.65
CA ASN A 396 -5.89 -18.81 -14.48
C ASN A 396 -6.20 -17.83 -13.32
N MET A 397 -7.46 -17.36 -13.24
CA MET A 397 -7.88 -16.42 -12.21
C MET A 397 -8.04 -17.13 -10.86
N VAL A 398 -7.48 -16.55 -9.81
CA VAL A 398 -7.80 -16.89 -8.42
C VAL A 398 -8.76 -15.82 -7.90
N ASP A 399 -9.99 -16.23 -7.59
CA ASP A 399 -11.01 -15.34 -7.05
C ASP A 399 -10.78 -15.11 -5.55
N LEU A 400 -10.66 -13.84 -5.14
CA LEU A 400 -10.42 -13.49 -3.75
C LEU A 400 -11.61 -13.87 -2.87
N GLY A 401 -12.85 -13.64 -3.33
CA GLY A 401 -14.06 -13.99 -2.59
C GLY A 401 -14.10 -15.47 -2.25
N GLU A 402 -13.84 -16.34 -3.22
CA GLU A 402 -13.78 -17.80 -3.02
C GLU A 402 -12.67 -18.20 -2.02
N GLN A 403 -11.50 -17.57 -2.07
CA GLN A 403 -10.43 -17.82 -1.09
C GLN A 403 -10.86 -17.40 0.33
N LEU A 404 -11.52 -16.24 0.46
CA LEU A 404 -12.01 -15.73 1.75
C LEU A 404 -13.17 -16.57 2.30
N ASP A 405 -14.04 -17.11 1.44
CA ASP A 405 -15.13 -18.00 1.82
C ASP A 405 -14.61 -19.38 2.22
N THR A 406 -13.53 -19.85 1.60
CA THR A 406 -12.97 -21.18 1.88
C THR A 406 -12.07 -21.20 3.12
N TYR A 407 -11.24 -20.18 3.30
CA TYR A 407 -10.17 -20.18 4.31
C TYR A 407 -10.32 -19.12 5.41
N GLY A 408 -11.16 -18.11 5.19
CA GLY A 408 -11.29 -16.96 6.07
C GLY A 408 -10.24 -15.88 5.83
N VAL A 409 -10.57 -14.66 6.26
CA VAL A 409 -9.78 -13.44 5.99
C VAL A 409 -8.36 -13.54 6.53
N ASP A 410 -8.21 -13.92 7.80
CA ASP A 410 -6.91 -13.99 8.46
C ASP A 410 -5.98 -15.01 7.80
N ALA A 411 -6.51 -16.15 7.33
CA ALA A 411 -5.69 -17.16 6.69
C ALA A 411 -5.15 -16.67 5.35
N VAL A 412 -5.97 -15.99 4.55
CA VAL A 412 -5.57 -15.40 3.27
C VAL A 412 -4.54 -14.29 3.50
N ARG A 413 -4.82 -13.35 4.41
CA ARG A 413 -3.89 -12.26 4.80
C ARG A 413 -2.54 -12.79 5.25
N LEU A 414 -2.53 -13.75 6.17
CA LEU A 414 -1.31 -14.35 6.69
C LEU A 414 -0.51 -15.02 5.58
N THR A 415 -1.18 -15.70 4.66
CA THR A 415 -0.54 -16.39 3.54
C THR A 415 0.16 -15.41 2.61
N MET A 416 -0.51 -14.31 2.25
CA MET A 416 0.06 -13.26 1.40
C MET A 416 1.28 -12.61 2.06
N VAL A 417 1.14 -12.11 3.29
CA VAL A 417 2.22 -11.41 3.99
C VAL A 417 3.40 -12.34 4.31
N PHE A 418 3.17 -13.65 4.44
CA PHE A 418 4.22 -14.62 4.74
C PHE A 418 4.93 -15.17 3.50
N ALA A 419 4.35 -15.02 2.31
CA ALA A 419 4.85 -15.64 1.08
C ALA A 419 6.29 -15.21 0.75
N GLY A 420 6.60 -13.93 0.88
CA GLY A 420 7.90 -13.38 0.48
C GLY A 420 8.09 -11.93 0.92
N PRO A 421 9.23 -11.32 0.56
CA PRO A 421 9.39 -9.87 0.58
C PRO A 421 8.30 -9.20 -0.26
N PRO A 422 7.79 -8.01 0.13
CA PRO A 422 6.74 -7.31 -0.60
C PRO A 422 7.03 -7.15 -2.10
N GLU A 423 8.27 -6.83 -2.47
CA GLU A 423 8.66 -6.53 -3.84
C GLU A 423 8.75 -7.75 -4.79
N GLU A 424 8.65 -8.96 -4.28
CA GLU A 424 8.72 -10.20 -5.07
C GLU A 424 7.32 -10.66 -5.49
N ASP A 425 7.23 -11.26 -6.68
CA ASP A 425 5.99 -11.87 -7.15
C ASP A 425 5.63 -13.07 -6.27
N ILE A 426 4.34 -13.24 -5.98
CA ILE A 426 3.80 -14.40 -5.27
C ILE A 426 3.17 -15.33 -6.30
N ASP A 427 3.73 -16.52 -6.49
CA ASP A 427 3.03 -17.59 -7.18
C ASP A 427 2.02 -18.25 -6.24
N TRP A 428 0.73 -18.11 -6.55
CA TRP A 428 -0.34 -18.67 -5.74
C TRP A 428 -0.29 -20.20 -5.68
N ALA A 429 0.32 -20.86 -6.66
CA ALA A 429 0.52 -22.32 -6.65
C ALA A 429 1.51 -22.78 -5.56
N ASP A 430 2.43 -21.90 -5.15
CA ASP A 430 3.49 -22.21 -4.18
C ASP A 430 3.10 -21.91 -2.73
N VAL A 431 1.94 -21.30 -2.51
CA VAL A 431 1.45 -20.92 -1.17
C VAL A 431 0.21 -21.72 -0.77
N SER A 432 -0.03 -21.84 0.53
CA SER A 432 -1.15 -22.66 1.05
C SER A 432 -1.90 -21.99 2.20
N PRO A 433 -3.09 -21.41 1.94
CA PRO A 433 -3.98 -20.90 2.98
C PRO A 433 -4.36 -21.93 4.04
N ALA A 434 -4.45 -23.21 3.67
CA ALA A 434 -4.72 -24.29 4.61
C ALA A 434 -3.64 -24.41 5.71
N GLY A 435 -2.38 -24.09 5.39
CA GLY A 435 -1.30 -24.01 6.38
C GLY A 435 -1.56 -22.91 7.42
N SER A 436 -1.98 -21.75 6.94
CA SER A 436 -2.37 -20.59 7.76
C SER A 436 -3.57 -20.91 8.64
N VAL A 437 -4.62 -21.54 8.13
CA VAL A 437 -5.77 -22.02 8.93
C VAL A 437 -5.32 -22.91 10.10
N ARG A 438 -4.44 -23.89 9.83
CA ARG A 438 -3.92 -24.77 10.89
C ARG A 438 -3.10 -24.02 11.94
N PHE A 439 -2.32 -23.02 11.53
CA PHE A 439 -1.57 -22.18 12.45
C PHE A 439 -2.49 -21.33 13.33
N LEU A 440 -3.48 -20.66 12.74
CA LEU A 440 -4.42 -19.80 13.47
C LEU A 440 -5.25 -20.60 14.48
N GLY A 441 -5.71 -21.79 14.10
CA GLY A 441 -6.36 -22.70 15.06
C GLY A 441 -5.45 -23.15 16.21
N ARG A 442 -4.14 -23.28 16.00
CA ARG A 442 -3.18 -23.53 17.09
C ARG A 442 -3.00 -22.31 17.98
N ALA A 443 -2.82 -21.12 17.39
CA ALA A 443 -2.67 -19.87 18.12
C ALA A 443 -3.89 -19.59 19.02
N LEU A 444 -5.08 -19.82 18.49
CA LEU A 444 -6.34 -19.65 19.23
C LEU A 444 -6.46 -20.62 20.42
N ARG A 445 -5.99 -21.86 20.28
CA ARG A 445 -5.93 -22.83 21.39
C ARG A 445 -4.96 -22.39 22.50
N LEU A 446 -3.83 -21.76 22.16
CA LEU A 446 -2.91 -21.23 23.18
C LEU A 446 -3.63 -20.27 24.14
N ALA A 447 -4.47 -19.38 23.62
CA ALA A 447 -5.25 -18.46 24.45
C ALA A 447 -6.25 -19.17 25.36
N SER A 448 -6.88 -20.24 24.88
CA SER A 448 -7.78 -21.07 25.70
C SER A 448 -7.04 -21.85 26.79
N ASP A 449 -5.87 -22.39 26.47
CA ASP A 449 -5.06 -23.20 27.38
C ASP A 449 -4.54 -22.40 28.60
N VAL A 450 -4.38 -21.08 28.47
CA VAL A 450 -3.86 -20.19 29.53
C VAL A 450 -4.91 -19.20 30.07
N ALA A 451 -6.18 -19.34 29.68
CA ALA A 451 -7.23 -18.36 29.98
C ALA A 451 -7.46 -18.16 31.49
N ALA A 452 -7.37 -19.23 32.28
CA ALA A 452 -7.55 -19.21 33.73
C ALA A 452 -6.31 -18.73 34.50
N THR A 453 -5.16 -18.61 33.84
CA THR A 453 -3.89 -18.24 34.45
C THR A 453 -3.90 -16.76 34.85
N PRO A 454 -3.46 -16.38 36.06
CA PRO A 454 -3.33 -14.98 36.44
C PRO A 454 -2.22 -14.28 35.62
N ALA A 455 -2.43 -13.02 35.26
CA ALA A 455 -1.44 -12.21 34.52
C ALA A 455 -0.24 -11.74 35.36
N ALA A 456 -0.22 -12.01 36.67
CA ALA A 456 0.74 -11.45 37.61
C ALA A 456 1.73 -12.50 38.13
N GLY A 457 3.03 -12.16 38.09
CA GLY A 457 4.12 -12.96 38.64
C GLY A 457 5.32 -13.03 37.68
N PRO A 458 6.52 -13.39 38.19
CA PRO A 458 7.72 -13.41 37.36
C PRO A 458 7.77 -14.59 36.38
N GLY A 459 7.02 -15.68 36.61
CA GLY A 459 6.96 -16.86 35.74
C GLY A 459 8.31 -17.48 35.37
N ASP A 460 8.31 -18.38 34.38
CA ASP A 460 9.54 -19.00 33.85
C ASP A 460 10.45 -17.97 33.17
N VAL A 461 11.69 -17.87 33.65
CA VAL A 461 12.68 -16.89 33.16
C VAL A 461 13.12 -17.21 31.74
N GLY A 462 13.24 -18.49 31.38
CA GLY A 462 13.67 -18.91 30.04
C GLY A 462 12.68 -18.48 28.96
N LEU A 463 11.39 -18.69 29.22
CA LEU A 463 10.31 -18.26 28.36
C LEU A 463 10.24 -16.74 28.25
N ARG A 464 10.35 -16.01 29.38
CA ARG A 464 10.40 -14.54 29.34
C ARG A 464 11.54 -14.01 28.48
N ARG A 465 12.75 -14.52 28.64
CA ARG A 465 13.89 -14.15 27.78
C ARG A 465 13.59 -14.42 26.31
N THR A 466 13.00 -15.58 26.02
CA THR A 466 12.60 -15.94 24.65
C THR A 466 11.58 -14.95 24.09
N THR A 467 10.53 -14.62 24.85
CA THR A 467 9.48 -13.66 24.48
C THR A 467 10.06 -12.28 24.21
N HIS A 468 10.84 -11.70 25.14
CA HIS A 468 11.41 -10.36 24.95
C HIS A 468 12.41 -10.31 23.80
N ARG A 469 13.22 -11.36 23.59
CA ARG A 469 14.14 -11.44 22.44
C ARG A 469 13.37 -11.48 21.11
N LEU A 470 12.31 -12.29 21.03
CA LEU A 470 11.48 -12.37 19.83
C LEU A 470 10.73 -11.07 19.58
N LEU A 471 10.18 -10.43 20.62
CA LEU A 471 9.55 -9.11 20.50
C LEU A 471 10.54 -8.05 20.00
N ARG A 472 11.77 -8.03 20.51
CA ARG A 472 12.83 -7.14 20.00
C ARG A 472 13.12 -7.39 18.52
N ALA A 473 13.23 -8.65 18.12
CA ALA A 473 13.46 -9.02 16.73
C ALA A 473 12.28 -8.61 15.84
N ILE A 474 11.04 -8.90 16.25
CA ILE A 474 9.81 -8.53 15.53
C ILE A 474 9.73 -7.00 15.39
N THR A 475 10.03 -6.25 16.45
CA THR A 475 10.04 -4.78 16.43
C THR A 475 10.99 -4.26 15.37
N GLY A 476 12.24 -4.72 15.37
CA GLY A 476 13.21 -4.34 14.32
C GLY A 476 12.77 -4.74 12.91
N LEU A 477 12.15 -5.91 12.74
CA LEU A 477 11.65 -6.37 11.43
C LEU A 477 10.46 -5.53 10.94
N MET A 478 9.55 -5.12 11.82
CA MET A 478 8.48 -4.18 11.48
C MET A 478 9.04 -2.80 11.15
N GLU A 479 10.01 -2.33 11.94
CA GLU A 479 10.79 -1.13 11.70
C GLU A 479 11.69 -1.21 10.48
N GLU A 480 11.89 -2.36 9.86
CA GLU A 480 12.57 -2.58 8.57
C GLU A 480 11.57 -2.89 7.43
N ARG A 481 10.29 -3.17 7.76
CA ARG A 481 9.23 -3.69 6.87
C ARG A 481 9.54 -5.06 6.25
N ARG A 482 10.25 -5.90 6.98
CA ARG A 482 10.46 -7.31 6.66
C ARG A 482 9.34 -8.18 7.23
N LEU A 483 8.12 -7.96 6.71
CA LEU A 483 6.88 -8.45 7.30
C LEU A 483 6.80 -9.99 7.35
N ASN A 484 7.20 -10.67 6.28
CA ASN A 484 7.26 -12.14 6.22
C ASN A 484 8.16 -12.73 7.32
N VAL A 485 9.31 -12.10 7.58
CA VAL A 485 10.22 -12.54 8.65
C VAL A 485 9.64 -12.21 10.03
N ALA A 486 8.93 -11.08 10.18
CA ALA A 486 8.22 -10.76 11.42
C ALA A 486 7.15 -11.82 11.75
N VAL A 487 6.39 -12.26 10.73
CA VAL A 487 5.45 -13.39 10.85
C VAL A 487 6.18 -14.67 11.28
N ALA A 488 7.33 -14.99 10.68
CA ALA A 488 8.12 -16.17 11.07
C ALA A 488 8.51 -16.13 12.56
N ARG A 489 8.89 -14.96 13.09
CA ARG A 489 9.20 -14.77 14.52
C ARG A 489 7.97 -14.85 15.42
N ALA A 490 6.81 -14.38 14.95
CA ALA A 490 5.54 -14.58 15.66
C ALA A 490 5.17 -16.06 15.74
N MET A 491 5.39 -16.84 14.66
CA MET A 491 5.20 -18.29 14.67
C MET A 491 6.19 -18.99 15.64
N GLU A 492 7.42 -18.51 15.73
CA GLU A 492 8.41 -19.00 16.70
C GLU A 492 7.96 -18.74 18.15
N LEU A 493 7.38 -17.56 18.42
CA LEU A 493 6.81 -17.21 19.72
C LEU A 493 5.64 -18.14 20.09
N ALA A 494 4.74 -18.39 19.14
CA ALA A 494 3.65 -19.36 19.32
C ALA A 494 4.19 -20.77 19.64
N GLY A 495 5.26 -21.20 18.96
CA GLY A 495 5.94 -22.46 19.24
C GLY A 495 6.59 -22.51 20.62
N ALA A 496 7.17 -21.40 21.09
CA ALA A 496 7.74 -21.30 22.44
C ALA A 496 6.67 -21.42 23.52
N ALA A 497 5.56 -20.69 23.38
CA ALA A 497 4.41 -20.79 24.28
C ALA A 497 3.83 -22.21 24.30
N ARG A 498 3.69 -22.86 23.14
CA ARG A 498 3.21 -24.25 23.08
C ARG A 498 4.12 -25.21 23.82
N ARG A 499 5.43 -25.12 23.62
CA ARG A 499 6.41 -25.97 24.32
C ARG A 499 6.35 -25.78 25.83
N ALA A 500 6.13 -24.56 26.31
CA ALA A 500 5.97 -24.29 27.74
C ALA A 500 4.73 -25.00 28.30
N ILE A 501 3.58 -24.87 27.64
CA ILE A 501 2.33 -25.57 28.00
C ILE A 501 2.57 -27.09 28.04
N ASP A 502 3.14 -27.66 26.98
CA ASP A 502 3.39 -29.10 26.87
C ASP A 502 4.40 -29.59 27.92
N SER A 503 5.23 -28.69 28.48
CA SER A 503 6.19 -28.97 29.56
C SER A 503 5.60 -28.74 30.97
N GLY A 504 4.29 -28.51 31.09
CA GLY A 504 3.59 -28.32 32.37
C GLY A 504 3.55 -26.89 32.88
N LEU A 505 3.89 -25.89 32.06
CA LEU A 505 3.84 -24.46 32.41
C LEU A 505 2.57 -23.77 31.90
N ALA A 506 1.45 -24.48 31.77
CA ALA A 506 0.19 -23.91 31.29
C ALA A 506 -0.32 -22.81 32.23
N ASP A 507 -0.24 -23.04 33.55
CA ASP A 507 -0.63 -22.08 34.59
C ASP A 507 0.49 -21.10 34.99
N ASP A 508 1.56 -21.03 34.20
CA ASP A 508 2.68 -20.11 34.46
C ASP A 508 2.39 -18.70 33.90
N PRO A 509 2.55 -17.62 34.70
CA PRO A 509 2.34 -16.25 34.24
C PRO A 509 3.18 -15.86 33.01
N ALA A 510 4.38 -16.42 32.82
CA ALA A 510 5.21 -16.15 31.64
C ALA A 510 4.60 -16.74 30.38
N THR A 511 3.93 -17.90 30.48
CA THR A 511 3.23 -18.51 29.35
C THR A 511 2.06 -17.65 28.93
N ARG A 512 1.26 -17.18 29.89
CA ARG A 512 0.18 -16.23 29.62
C ARG A 512 0.70 -14.95 28.98
N ALA A 513 1.74 -14.33 29.53
CA ALA A 513 2.34 -13.12 28.97
C ALA A 513 2.88 -13.31 27.55
N ALA A 514 3.45 -14.48 27.24
CA ALA A 514 3.89 -14.83 25.88
C ALA A 514 2.71 -14.92 24.90
N VAL A 515 1.56 -15.47 25.34
CA VAL A 515 0.34 -15.58 24.53
C VAL A 515 -0.36 -14.23 24.35
N GLU A 516 -0.36 -13.36 25.37
CA GLU A 516 -0.82 -11.97 25.26
C GLU A 516 0.03 -11.18 24.27
N ALA A 517 1.36 -11.27 24.37
CA ALA A 517 2.29 -10.66 23.41
C ALA A 517 2.07 -11.19 21.99
N LEU A 518 1.83 -12.50 21.83
CA LEU A 518 1.51 -13.11 20.55
C LEU A 518 0.20 -12.56 19.97
N ALA A 519 -0.85 -12.38 20.79
CA ALA A 519 -2.12 -11.81 20.33
C ALA A 519 -1.92 -10.39 19.78
N VAL A 520 -1.15 -9.55 20.49
CA VAL A 520 -0.83 -8.19 20.03
C VAL A 520 -0.06 -8.22 18.71
N VAL A 521 0.99 -9.03 18.59
CA VAL A 521 1.76 -9.16 17.33
C VAL A 521 0.91 -9.71 16.18
N LEU A 522 0.11 -10.75 16.42
CA LEU A 522 -0.73 -11.35 15.40
C LEU A 522 -1.83 -10.40 14.93
N SER A 523 -2.28 -9.45 15.75
CA SER A 523 -3.30 -8.49 15.35
C SER A 523 -2.89 -7.59 14.18
N LEU A 524 -1.58 -7.49 13.89
CA LEU A 524 -1.04 -6.81 12.71
C LEU A 524 -1.41 -7.52 11.40
N PHE A 525 -1.49 -8.85 11.44
CA PHE A 525 -1.61 -9.69 10.24
C PHE A 525 -2.97 -10.39 10.17
N THR A 526 -3.47 -10.84 11.32
CA THR A 526 -4.64 -11.70 11.50
C THR A 526 -5.57 -11.11 12.58
N PRO A 527 -6.25 -9.99 12.29
CA PRO A 527 -6.99 -9.23 13.30
C PRO A 527 -8.13 -10.02 13.96
N TYR A 528 -8.84 -10.89 13.24
CA TYR A 528 -9.98 -11.63 13.81
C TYR A 528 -9.56 -12.65 14.87
N THR A 529 -8.50 -13.41 14.58
CA THR A 529 -7.94 -14.42 15.45
C THR A 529 -7.32 -13.77 16.67
N ALA A 530 -6.57 -12.68 16.46
CA ALA A 530 -5.93 -11.95 17.54
C ALA A 530 -6.94 -11.33 18.52
N GLU A 531 -8.02 -10.74 18.01
CA GLU A 531 -9.08 -10.18 18.85
C GLU A 531 -9.80 -11.27 19.65
N GLU A 532 -10.06 -12.43 19.03
CA GLU A 532 -10.62 -13.57 19.76
C GLU A 532 -9.66 -14.10 20.83
N MET A 533 -8.36 -14.20 20.53
CA MET A 533 -7.34 -14.56 21.53
C MET A 533 -7.38 -13.58 22.70
N TRP A 534 -7.37 -12.28 22.41
CA TRP A 534 -7.41 -11.21 23.41
C TRP A 534 -8.64 -11.30 24.31
N ALA A 535 -9.81 -11.52 23.73
CA ALA A 535 -11.06 -11.69 24.47
C ALA A 535 -11.10 -12.96 25.33
N ARG A 536 -10.53 -14.08 24.85
CA ARG A 536 -10.42 -15.33 25.63
C ARG A 536 -9.50 -15.20 26.84
N LEU A 537 -8.50 -14.35 26.72
CA LEU A 537 -7.62 -13.97 27.83
C LEU A 537 -8.34 -13.03 28.82
N GLY A 538 -9.58 -12.60 28.54
CA GLY A 538 -10.39 -11.79 29.45
C GLY A 538 -10.17 -10.29 29.32
N HIS A 539 -9.47 -9.85 28.27
CA HIS A 539 -9.27 -8.43 27.99
C HIS A 539 -10.49 -7.82 27.28
N PRO A 540 -10.73 -6.50 27.44
CA PRO A 540 -11.74 -5.80 26.66
C PRO A 540 -11.36 -5.77 25.17
N PRO A 541 -12.36 -5.70 24.26
CA PRO A 541 -12.09 -5.60 22.83
C PRO A 541 -11.24 -4.39 22.44
N GLY A 542 -10.48 -4.53 21.35
CA GLY A 542 -9.60 -3.50 20.82
C GLY A 542 -8.12 -3.85 20.94
N VAL A 543 -7.72 -5.10 20.65
CA VAL A 543 -6.29 -5.51 20.71
C VAL A 543 -5.37 -4.61 19.85
N ALA A 544 -5.89 -4.04 18.77
CA ALA A 544 -5.17 -3.09 17.92
C ALA A 544 -4.76 -1.79 18.66
N ARG A 545 -5.40 -1.47 19.80
CA ARG A 545 -5.12 -0.31 20.66
C ARG A 545 -4.56 -0.70 22.03
N ALA A 546 -4.20 -1.98 22.25
CA ALA A 546 -3.65 -2.45 23.52
C ALA A 546 -2.24 -1.88 23.84
N GLY A 547 -1.58 -1.26 22.86
CA GLY A 547 -0.19 -0.84 22.94
C GLY A 547 0.77 -1.97 22.56
N TRP A 548 1.98 -1.63 22.13
CA TRP A 548 3.02 -2.60 21.82
C TRP A 548 3.58 -3.22 23.10
N PRO A 549 3.86 -4.54 23.13
CA PRO A 549 4.34 -5.18 24.35
C PRO A 549 5.68 -4.60 24.82
N GLU A 550 5.81 -4.36 26.12
CA GLU A 550 7.05 -3.82 26.71
C GLU A 550 8.21 -4.81 26.56
N ILE A 551 9.38 -4.29 26.16
CA ILE A 551 10.58 -5.09 25.94
C ILE A 551 11.59 -4.75 27.03
N ASP A 552 11.80 -5.68 27.96
CA ASP A 552 12.88 -5.59 28.94
C ASP A 552 14.23 -5.85 28.23
N PRO A 553 15.14 -4.85 28.18
CA PRO A 553 16.43 -4.98 27.51
C PRO A 553 17.34 -6.07 28.10
N GLU A 554 17.26 -6.33 29.41
CA GLU A 554 18.09 -7.34 30.09
C GLU A 554 17.64 -8.77 29.77
N LEU A 555 16.33 -8.95 29.58
CA LEU A 555 15.76 -10.22 29.15
C LEU A 555 15.93 -10.45 27.64
N ALA A 556 15.86 -9.38 26.84
CA ALA A 556 16.06 -9.43 25.41
C ALA A 556 17.54 -9.62 25.00
N ALA A 557 18.49 -9.29 25.88
CA ALA A 557 19.91 -9.44 25.59
C ALA A 557 20.29 -10.92 25.37
N GLU A 558 20.92 -11.21 24.23
CA GLU A 558 21.64 -12.47 24.06
C GLU A 558 22.89 -12.42 24.93
N ARG A 559 22.93 -13.24 25.99
CA ARG A 559 24.09 -13.33 26.88
C ARG A 559 25.16 -14.27 26.32
N THR A 560 24.73 -15.29 25.59
CA THR A 560 25.59 -16.23 24.88
C THR A 560 25.15 -16.35 23.43
N VAL A 561 26.09 -16.64 22.54
CA VAL A 561 25.85 -16.96 21.13
C VAL A 561 26.61 -18.22 20.76
N ILE A 562 26.13 -18.91 19.73
CA ILE A 562 26.86 -20.05 19.15
C ILE A 562 27.86 -19.52 18.11
N CYS A 563 29.14 -19.62 18.43
CA CYS A 563 30.25 -19.35 17.53
C CYS A 563 30.57 -20.58 16.69
N ALA A 564 30.63 -20.42 15.36
CA ALA A 564 31.12 -21.45 14.46
C ALA A 564 32.66 -21.52 14.53
N LEU A 565 33.19 -22.68 14.92
CA LEU A 565 34.63 -22.98 14.85
C LEU A 565 34.90 -23.75 13.55
N GLN A 566 35.69 -23.15 12.67
CA GLN A 566 36.11 -23.71 11.39
C GLN A 566 37.59 -24.07 11.39
N VAL A 567 37.97 -25.04 10.57
CA VAL A 567 39.37 -25.35 10.22
C VAL A 567 39.48 -25.35 8.70
N ASN A 568 40.35 -24.49 8.14
CA ASN A 568 40.46 -24.25 6.70
C ASN A 568 39.09 -24.02 6.02
N GLY A 569 38.22 -23.23 6.67
CA GLY A 569 36.88 -22.87 6.17
C GLY A 569 35.81 -23.95 6.34
N LYS A 570 36.15 -25.13 6.85
CA LYS A 570 35.18 -26.21 7.12
C LYS A 570 34.73 -26.19 8.58
N LEU A 571 33.42 -26.20 8.84
CA LEU A 571 32.87 -26.25 10.20
C LEU A 571 33.33 -27.52 10.93
N ARG A 572 33.90 -27.35 12.12
CA ARG A 572 34.40 -28.45 12.97
C ARG A 572 33.70 -28.51 14.31
N ASP A 573 33.30 -27.36 14.86
CA ASP A 573 32.66 -27.30 16.16
C ASP A 573 31.76 -26.07 16.29
N ARG A 574 30.94 -26.03 17.34
CA ARG A 574 30.06 -24.93 17.71
C ARG A 574 30.27 -24.61 19.18
N LEU A 575 30.91 -23.47 19.46
CA LEU A 575 31.22 -23.03 20.81
C LEU A 575 30.13 -22.09 21.32
N GLU A 576 29.58 -22.33 22.50
CA GLU A 576 28.74 -21.35 23.18
C GLU A 576 29.64 -20.33 23.90
N VAL A 577 29.53 -19.05 23.52
CA VAL A 577 30.42 -17.99 24.00
C VAL A 577 29.63 -16.75 24.42
N PRO A 578 30.12 -15.92 25.35
CA PRO A 578 29.47 -14.65 25.68
C PRO A 578 29.26 -13.77 24.45
N ALA A 579 28.12 -13.11 24.32
CA ALA A 579 27.84 -12.25 23.16
C ALA A 579 28.81 -11.07 23.04
N GLY A 580 29.38 -10.61 24.16
CA GLY A 580 30.41 -9.58 24.23
C GLY A 580 31.86 -10.11 24.24
N ILE A 581 32.09 -11.37 23.87
CA ILE A 581 33.44 -11.97 23.90
C ILE A 581 34.42 -11.20 23.01
N SER A 582 35.62 -10.94 23.52
CA SER A 582 36.69 -10.29 22.76
C SER A 582 37.26 -11.22 21.68
N ALA A 583 37.96 -10.67 20.70
CA ALA A 583 38.64 -11.48 19.67
C ALA A 583 39.71 -12.40 20.29
N ASP A 584 40.40 -11.93 21.33
CA ASP A 584 41.46 -12.67 22.00
C ASP A 584 40.89 -13.83 22.83
N ASP A 585 39.84 -13.58 23.60
CA ASP A 585 39.16 -14.61 24.39
C ASP A 585 38.54 -15.68 23.50
N LEU A 586 37.93 -15.27 22.38
CA LEU A 586 37.35 -16.20 21.40
C LEU A 586 38.44 -17.04 20.71
N THR A 587 39.61 -16.44 20.43
CA THR A 587 40.78 -17.17 19.92
C THR A 587 41.26 -18.21 20.92
N ALA A 588 41.38 -17.83 22.20
CA ALA A 588 41.81 -18.73 23.25
C ALA A 588 40.86 -19.92 23.40
N LEU A 589 39.55 -19.67 23.41
CA LEU A 589 38.53 -20.74 23.44
C LEU A 589 38.61 -21.65 22.21
N ALA A 590 38.81 -21.08 21.01
CA ALA A 590 38.94 -21.84 19.78
C ALA A 590 40.15 -22.79 19.79
N LEU A 591 41.30 -22.30 20.26
CA LEU A 591 42.54 -23.09 20.33
C LEU A 591 42.50 -24.14 21.45
N ALA A 592 41.69 -23.92 22.49
CA ALA A 592 41.47 -24.88 23.56
C ALA A 592 40.42 -25.95 23.21
N SER A 593 39.64 -25.78 22.14
CA SER A 593 38.64 -26.77 21.72
C SER A 593 39.32 -28.08 21.28
N PRO A 594 38.70 -29.24 21.56
CA PRO A 594 39.14 -30.53 21.01
C PRO A 594 39.29 -30.52 19.48
N ALA A 595 38.50 -29.70 18.78
CA ALA A 595 38.58 -29.54 17.33
C ALA A 595 39.89 -28.88 16.84
N ALA A 596 40.64 -28.24 17.74
CA ALA A 596 41.96 -27.67 17.47
C ALA A 596 43.12 -28.60 17.86
N ALA A 597 42.84 -29.70 18.56
CA ALA A 597 43.87 -30.58 19.10
C ALA A 597 44.70 -31.23 17.98
N GLY A 598 46.03 -31.12 18.08
CA GLY A 598 46.98 -31.69 17.12
C GLY A 598 47.12 -30.92 15.80
N LEU A 599 46.45 -29.78 15.65
CA LEU A 599 46.55 -28.94 14.45
C LEU A 599 47.76 -27.99 14.53
N ALA A 600 48.54 -27.93 13.44
CA ALA A 600 49.55 -26.89 13.25
C ALA A 600 48.90 -25.61 12.70
N VAL A 601 48.29 -24.83 13.60
CA VAL A 601 47.61 -23.59 13.26
C VAL A 601 48.63 -22.51 12.88
N THR A 602 48.55 -22.00 11.65
CA THR A 602 49.43 -20.94 11.14
C THR A 602 48.81 -19.55 11.24
N ARG A 603 47.48 -19.47 11.23
CA ARG A 603 46.75 -18.21 11.35
C ARG A 603 45.36 -18.44 11.93
N VAL A 604 44.89 -17.50 12.73
CA VAL A 604 43.50 -17.48 13.22
C VAL A 604 42.77 -16.30 12.59
N VAL A 605 41.58 -16.54 12.05
CA VAL A 605 40.68 -15.49 11.56
C VAL A 605 39.46 -15.46 12.47
N VAL A 606 39.28 -14.37 13.20
CA VAL A 606 38.18 -14.22 14.17
C VAL A 606 37.26 -13.09 13.75
N ARG A 607 35.95 -13.33 13.85
CA ARG A 607 34.89 -12.32 13.76
C ARG A 607 33.96 -12.53 14.95
N PRO A 608 34.26 -11.91 16.10
CA PRO A 608 33.43 -12.07 17.28
C PRO A 608 32.00 -11.56 17.04
N PRO A 609 31.00 -12.14 17.72
CA PRO A 609 31.09 -13.35 18.54
C PRO A 609 30.77 -14.63 17.74
N ARG A 610 30.67 -14.55 16.40
CA ARG A 610 30.00 -15.59 15.58
C ARG A 610 30.92 -16.57 14.87
N LEU A 611 32.18 -16.22 14.64
CA LEU A 611 33.07 -17.05 13.81
C LEU A 611 34.51 -16.99 14.28
N VAL A 612 35.13 -18.17 14.31
CA VAL A 612 36.58 -18.35 14.39
C VAL A 612 37.00 -19.43 13.39
N ASN A 613 37.98 -19.13 12.55
CA ASN A 613 38.52 -20.06 11.57
C ASN A 613 40.03 -20.24 11.82
N LEU A 614 40.41 -21.48 12.15
CA LEU A 614 41.79 -21.90 12.30
C LEU A 614 42.34 -22.30 10.93
N VAL A 615 43.30 -21.52 10.44
CA VAL A 615 44.03 -21.86 9.22
C VAL A 615 45.18 -22.76 9.62
N VAL A 616 45.23 -23.94 9.01
CA VAL A 616 46.26 -24.94 9.25
C VAL A 616 47.00 -25.20 7.95
N SER A 617 48.31 -25.41 8.05
CA SER A 617 49.10 -25.93 6.93
C SER A 617 48.54 -27.30 6.56
N ASN A 618 48.18 -27.53 5.30
CA ASN A 618 48.09 -28.92 4.84
C ASN A 618 49.50 -29.52 4.88
N PRO A 619 49.67 -30.78 5.30
CA PRO A 619 50.90 -31.51 5.03
C PRO A 619 51.16 -31.61 3.53
#